data_AF-A0A2G5T8X9-F1
#
_entry.id   AF-A0A2G5T8X9-F1
#
_cell.length_a   1.000
_cell.length_b   1.000
_cell.length_c   1.000
_cell.angle_alpha   90.00
_cell.angle_beta   90.00
_cell.angle_gamma   90.00
#
_symmetry.space_group_name_H-M   'P 1'
#
loop_
_entity.id
_entity.type
_entity.pdbx_description
1 polymer ?
#
loop_
_entity_poly.entity_id
_entity_poly.type
_entity_poly.pdbx_seq_one_letter_code
_entity_poly.pdbx_strand_id
1 'polypeptide(L)'
;MLKILTFLALLNLCNCAPANTSTNGDVAPCLKEFYQVAYDGIYHCTKEFDFFSTCISSNCYYSKAEISMVSAFCETVKMSNTEFKACEWKIKRESPDLSEYECLEGEDFYDPAILNKYRFYTKMKDCTTEIMIDICGEKAVIGFEKYAELSADFLIKAAKMQRAMSEVMVDEEDGLENEGNDMEDGRK
;
A
#
# COMPACT_ATOMS: atom_id res chain seq x y z
N MET A 1 42.61 -33.28 -36.12
CA MET A 1 41.90 -31.99 -36.07
C MET A 1 40.41 -32.27 -35.85
N LEU A 2 40.06 -32.69 -34.61
CA LEU A 2 38.77 -33.30 -34.25
C LEU A 2 38.17 -32.64 -32.99
N LYS A 3 38.34 -31.33 -32.80
CA LYS A 3 37.91 -30.66 -31.54
C LYS A 3 37.19 -29.31 -31.69
N ILE A 4 36.80 -28.88 -32.91
CA ILE A 4 36.19 -27.55 -33.10
C ILE A 4 34.74 -27.60 -33.61
N LEU A 5 34.28 -28.72 -34.18
CA LEU A 5 32.92 -28.80 -34.72
C LEU A 5 31.83 -29.24 -33.71
N THR A 6 32.21 -29.53 -32.45
CA THR A 6 31.25 -29.82 -31.37
C THR A 6 30.68 -28.59 -30.68
N PHE A 7 31.13 -27.37 -31.01
CA PHE A 7 30.64 -26.14 -30.39
C PHE A 7 29.37 -25.55 -31.02
N LEU A 8 28.94 -26.05 -32.19
CA LEU A 8 27.73 -25.59 -32.88
C LEU A 8 26.47 -26.40 -32.51
N ALA A 9 26.58 -27.38 -31.61
CA ALA A 9 25.47 -28.23 -31.15
C ALA A 9 24.74 -27.69 -29.88
N LEU A 10 25.12 -26.52 -29.36
CA LEU A 10 24.52 -25.94 -28.13
C LEU A 10 23.70 -24.65 -28.35
N LEU A 11 23.47 -24.23 -29.60
CA LEU A 11 22.70 -23.01 -29.90
C LEU A 11 21.24 -23.25 -30.37
N ASN A 12 20.67 -24.43 -30.13
CA ASN A 12 19.27 -24.73 -30.51
C ASN A 12 18.42 -25.36 -29.39
N LEU A 13 18.67 -24.99 -28.14
CA LEU A 13 17.72 -25.18 -27.04
C LEU A 13 17.18 -23.84 -26.57
N CYS A 14 16.33 -23.23 -27.39
CA CYS A 14 15.31 -22.29 -26.93
C CYS A 14 14.12 -22.41 -27.89
N ASN A 15 13.43 -23.55 -27.83
CA ASN A 15 12.01 -23.53 -28.18
C ASN A 15 11.32 -22.71 -27.09
N CYS A 16 11.27 -21.39 -27.26
CA CYS A 16 10.25 -20.59 -26.60
C CYS A 16 8.92 -21.25 -26.98
N ALA A 17 8.14 -21.60 -25.96
CA ALA A 17 6.90 -22.35 -26.07
C ALA A 17 5.99 -21.86 -27.21
N PRO A 18 5.20 -22.75 -27.84
CA PRO A 18 4.34 -22.37 -28.95
C PRO A 18 3.36 -21.27 -28.53
N ALA A 19 3.17 -20.28 -29.39
CA ALA A 19 2.37 -19.07 -29.18
C ALA A 19 0.84 -19.28 -29.03
N ASN A 20 0.40 -20.49 -28.66
CA ASN A 20 -1.00 -20.90 -28.70
C ASN A 20 -1.50 -21.50 -27.38
N THR A 21 -1.01 -21.03 -26.22
CA THR A 21 -1.68 -21.28 -24.93
C THR A 21 -2.10 -19.97 -24.32
N SER A 22 -3.40 -19.70 -24.42
CA SER A 22 -4.17 -18.68 -23.71
C SER A 22 -3.49 -18.13 -22.46
N THR A 23 -3.17 -16.84 -22.47
CA THR A 23 -2.72 -16.10 -21.27
C THR A 23 -3.86 -15.81 -20.29
N ASN A 24 -5.05 -16.42 -20.45
CA ASN A 24 -6.15 -16.33 -19.48
C ASN A 24 -6.01 -17.31 -18.31
N GLY A 25 -4.79 -17.67 -17.94
CA GLY A 25 -4.57 -18.32 -16.65
C GLY A 25 -4.80 -17.30 -15.55
N ASP A 26 -5.55 -17.64 -14.50
CA ASP A 26 -5.54 -16.84 -13.28
C ASP A 26 -4.10 -16.80 -12.75
N VAL A 27 -3.44 -15.67 -12.95
CA VAL A 27 -2.05 -15.43 -12.53
C VAL A 27 -1.95 -15.01 -11.06
N ALA A 28 -3.08 -14.73 -10.40
CA ALA A 28 -3.10 -14.26 -9.02
C ALA A 28 -2.40 -15.22 -8.03
N PRO A 29 -2.51 -16.55 -8.14
CA PRO A 29 -1.77 -17.48 -7.28
C PRO A 29 -0.25 -17.35 -7.46
N CYS A 30 0.23 -17.25 -8.70
CA CYS A 30 1.65 -17.10 -9.00
C CYS A 30 2.21 -15.77 -8.51
N LEU A 31 1.46 -14.68 -8.71
CA LEU A 31 1.81 -13.35 -8.20
C LEU A 31 1.87 -13.33 -6.67
N LYS A 32 0.89 -13.95 -6.01
CA LYS A 32 0.85 -14.07 -4.55
C LYS A 32 2.09 -14.80 -4.03
N GLU A 33 2.43 -15.96 -4.59
CA GLU A 33 3.64 -16.70 -4.19
C GLU A 33 4.91 -15.88 -4.45
N PHE A 34 5.03 -15.23 -5.61
CA PHE A 34 6.18 -14.39 -5.92
C PHE A 34 6.36 -13.26 -4.89
N TYR A 35 5.30 -12.52 -4.56
CA TYR A 35 5.37 -11.43 -3.60
C TYR A 35 5.63 -11.91 -2.18
N GLN A 36 5.04 -13.04 -1.76
CA GLN A 36 5.38 -13.66 -0.48
C GLN A 36 6.87 -14.02 -0.41
N VAL A 37 7.43 -14.59 -1.48
CA VAL A 37 8.85 -14.94 -1.54
C VAL A 37 9.75 -13.69 -1.57
N ALA A 38 9.34 -12.63 -2.27
CA ALA A 38 10.10 -11.39 -2.39
C ALA A 38 10.09 -10.54 -1.10
N TYR A 39 9.00 -10.57 -0.33
CA TYR A 39 8.80 -9.68 0.82
C TYR A 39 8.83 -10.37 2.19
N ASP A 40 8.34 -11.60 2.33
CA ASP A 40 8.24 -12.28 3.63
C ASP A 40 9.58 -12.93 4.05
N GLY A 41 10.56 -12.99 3.14
CA GLY A 41 11.90 -13.54 3.43
C GLY A 41 11.91 -15.02 3.80
N ILE A 42 10.78 -15.73 3.61
CA ILE A 42 10.57 -17.15 3.94
C ILE A 42 11.63 -18.03 3.26
N TYR A 43 12.10 -17.62 2.09
CA TYR A 43 13.23 -18.24 1.42
C TYR A 43 14.41 -17.26 1.43
N HIS A 44 15.52 -17.64 2.04
CA HIS A 44 16.75 -16.83 2.09
C HIS A 44 17.36 -16.55 0.71
N CYS A 45 16.80 -17.13 -0.36
CA CYS A 45 17.22 -16.96 -1.74
C CYS A 45 17.04 -15.53 -2.28
N THR A 46 16.11 -14.75 -1.71
CA THR A 46 15.75 -13.40 -2.18
C THR A 46 16.29 -12.29 -1.29
N LYS A 47 16.87 -12.63 -0.13
CA LYS A 47 17.30 -11.68 0.91
C LYS A 47 18.36 -10.68 0.45
N GLU A 48 19.19 -11.06 -0.52
CA GLU A 48 20.24 -10.20 -1.08
C GLU A 48 19.79 -9.48 -2.36
N PHE A 49 18.60 -9.79 -2.86
CA PHE A 49 18.06 -9.21 -4.09
C PHE A 49 17.04 -8.13 -3.74
N ASP A 50 17.41 -6.88 -4.02
CA ASP A 50 16.47 -5.79 -4.01
C ASP A 50 15.75 -5.72 -5.37
N PHE A 51 14.75 -6.61 -5.52
CA PHE A 51 13.99 -6.81 -6.76
C PHE A 51 13.41 -5.51 -7.32
N PHE A 52 13.13 -4.54 -6.45
CA PHE A 52 12.46 -3.31 -6.84
C PHE A 52 13.41 -2.12 -6.97
N SER A 53 14.51 -2.04 -6.21
CA SER A 53 15.44 -0.90 -6.37
C SER A 53 16.14 -0.88 -7.72
N THR A 54 16.46 -2.05 -8.28
CA THR A 54 17.18 -2.14 -9.56
C THR A 54 16.31 -1.71 -10.75
N CYS A 55 14.98 -1.94 -10.70
CA CYS A 55 14.07 -1.45 -11.76
C CYS A 55 13.62 -0.01 -11.53
N ILE A 56 13.55 0.46 -10.28
CA ILE A 56 13.35 1.89 -9.99
C ILE A 56 14.57 2.73 -10.43
N SER A 57 15.77 2.15 -10.45
CA SER A 57 16.98 2.82 -10.94
C SER A 57 17.04 2.84 -12.49
N SER A 58 16.73 4.01 -13.05
CA SER A 58 17.04 4.55 -14.39
C SER A 58 16.77 3.75 -15.68
N ASN A 59 16.47 2.45 -15.62
CA ASN A 59 16.37 1.57 -16.80
C ASN A 59 14.93 1.10 -17.12
N CYS A 60 13.94 1.44 -16.28
CA CYS A 60 12.54 1.12 -16.53
C CYS A 60 11.75 2.40 -16.93
N TYR A 61 10.89 2.31 -17.96
CA TYR A 61 10.06 3.41 -18.46
C TYR A 61 8.89 3.70 -17.50
N TYR A 62 9.18 4.31 -16.36
CA TYR A 62 8.17 4.75 -15.41
C TYR A 62 8.20 6.26 -15.27
N SER A 63 7.02 6.87 -15.20
CA SER A 63 6.86 8.25 -14.78
C SER A 63 7.36 8.43 -13.34
N LYS A 64 7.73 9.66 -12.99
CA LYS A 64 8.10 9.99 -11.61
C LYS A 64 6.98 9.65 -10.61
N ALA A 65 5.72 9.75 -11.05
CA ALA A 65 4.56 9.40 -10.23
C ALA A 65 4.50 7.90 -9.96
N GLU A 66 4.71 7.06 -10.98
CA GLU A 66 4.76 5.60 -10.82
C GLU A 66 5.93 5.17 -9.93
N ILE A 67 7.12 5.73 -10.14
CA ILE A 67 8.29 5.48 -9.29
C ILE A 67 7.99 5.84 -7.83
N SER A 68 7.39 7.01 -7.59
CA SER A 68 7.02 7.46 -6.25
C SER A 68 5.98 6.54 -5.60
N MET A 69 5.00 6.07 -6.36
CA MET A 69 3.97 5.15 -5.88
C MET A 69 4.56 3.79 -5.51
N VAL A 70 5.41 3.21 -6.36
CA VAL A 70 6.08 1.92 -6.08
C VAL A 70 6.98 2.04 -4.86
N SER A 71 7.75 3.14 -4.75
CA SER A 71 8.59 3.40 -3.58
C SER A 71 7.76 3.48 -2.29
N ALA A 72 6.66 4.23 -2.29
CA ALA A 72 5.77 4.33 -1.14
C ALA A 72 5.15 2.97 -0.75
N PHE A 73 4.80 2.14 -1.74
CA PHE A 73 4.29 0.80 -1.50
C PHE A 73 5.37 -0.10 -0.87
N CYS A 74 6.60 -0.07 -1.40
CA CYS A 74 7.72 -0.84 -0.85
C CYS A 74 7.98 -0.47 0.61
N GLU A 75 7.96 0.82 0.96
CA GLU A 75 8.14 1.26 2.35
C GLU A 75 6.96 0.82 3.25
N THR A 76 5.73 0.78 2.72
CA THR A 76 4.56 0.27 3.44
C THR A 76 4.67 -1.23 3.73
N VAL A 77 5.17 -2.02 2.77
CA VAL A 77 5.40 -3.45 2.95
C VAL A 77 6.51 -3.69 3.97
N LYS A 78 7.63 -2.97 3.88
CA LYS A 78 8.70 -3.03 4.89
C LYS A 78 8.17 -2.71 6.28
N MET A 79 7.39 -1.63 6.42
CA MET A 79 6.74 -1.25 7.67
C MET A 79 5.81 -2.35 8.18
N SER A 80 5.10 -3.05 7.30
CA SER A 80 4.15 -4.10 7.70
C SER A 80 4.81 -5.27 8.42
N ASN A 81 6.11 -5.49 8.19
CA ASN A 81 6.90 -6.55 8.81
C ASN A 81 7.71 -6.07 10.03
N THR A 82 7.27 -4.99 10.69
CA THR A 82 7.95 -4.40 11.86
C THR A 82 7.15 -4.56 13.14
N GLU A 83 7.84 -4.46 14.28
CA GLU A 83 7.24 -4.41 15.62
C GLU A 83 6.30 -3.21 15.79
N PHE A 84 6.59 -2.10 15.11
CA PHE A 84 5.69 -0.95 15.04
C PHE A 84 4.32 -1.37 14.51
N LYS A 85 4.28 -2.01 13.32
CA LYS A 85 3.00 -2.39 12.73
C LYS A 85 2.32 -3.51 13.51
N ALA A 86 3.08 -4.47 14.02
CA ALA A 86 2.55 -5.52 14.89
C ALA A 86 1.88 -4.93 16.14
N CYS A 87 2.49 -3.90 16.75
CA CYS A 87 1.93 -3.20 17.90
C CYS A 87 0.64 -2.44 17.56
N GLU A 88 0.60 -1.70 16.44
CA GLU A 88 -0.65 -1.04 16.01
C GLU A 88 -1.81 -2.03 15.85
N TRP A 89 -1.54 -3.20 15.24
CA TRP A 89 -2.53 -4.27 15.12
C TRP A 89 -2.95 -4.83 16.47
N LYS A 90 -2.00 -4.99 17.40
CA LYS A 90 -2.26 -5.44 18.76
C LYS A 90 -3.20 -4.48 19.48
N ILE A 91 -2.86 -3.18 19.52
CA ILE A 91 -3.68 -2.13 20.16
C ILE A 91 -5.07 -2.09 19.55
N LYS A 92 -5.18 -2.14 18.21
CA LYS A 92 -6.48 -2.13 17.52
C LYS A 92 -7.33 -3.37 17.81
N ARG A 93 -6.70 -4.54 17.93
CA ARG A 93 -7.40 -5.83 18.12
C ARG A 93 -7.81 -6.04 19.58
N GLU A 94 -6.94 -5.67 20.50
CA GLU A 94 -7.13 -5.90 21.93
C GLU A 94 -7.88 -4.74 22.60
N SER A 95 -7.90 -3.56 21.95
CA SER A 95 -8.58 -2.35 22.44
C SER A 95 -8.38 -2.14 23.94
N PRO A 96 -7.11 -2.06 24.42
CA PRO A 96 -6.84 -1.84 25.83
C PRO A 96 -7.46 -0.53 26.33
N ASP A 97 -7.70 -0.45 27.63
CA ASP A 97 -8.11 0.82 28.22
C ASP A 97 -6.94 1.81 28.16
N LEU A 98 -7.20 2.98 27.57
CA LEU A 98 -6.22 4.07 27.44
C LEU A 98 -6.60 5.29 28.28
N SER A 99 -7.59 5.17 29.18
CA SER A 99 -8.05 6.28 30.02
C SER A 99 -6.99 6.81 30.98
N GLU A 100 -5.96 6.01 31.29
CA GLU A 100 -4.83 6.42 32.14
C GLU A 100 -3.83 7.36 31.42
N TYR A 101 -3.86 7.45 30.08
CA TYR A 101 -2.95 8.29 29.31
C TYR A 101 -3.48 9.72 29.20
N GLU A 102 -3.12 10.56 30.17
CA GLU A 102 -3.51 11.99 30.19
C GLU A 102 -3.05 12.75 28.93
N CYS A 103 -1.96 12.30 28.30
CA CYS A 103 -1.43 12.88 27.06
C CYS A 103 -2.37 12.76 25.85
N LEU A 104 -3.43 11.94 25.95
CA LEU A 104 -4.44 11.85 24.91
C LEU A 104 -5.32 13.11 24.82
N GLU A 105 -5.34 13.95 25.87
CA GLU A 105 -6.11 15.20 25.89
C GLU A 105 -7.62 15.01 25.57
N GLY A 106 -8.14 13.80 25.84
CA GLY A 106 -9.52 13.42 25.52
C GLY A 106 -9.77 12.98 24.07
N GLU A 107 -8.74 12.90 23.24
CA GLU A 107 -8.83 12.35 21.88
C GLU A 107 -9.06 10.83 21.92
N ASP A 108 -9.99 10.33 21.11
CA ASP A 108 -10.28 8.90 21.00
C ASP A 108 -9.27 8.20 20.09
N PHE A 109 -8.32 7.47 20.67
CA PHE A 109 -7.31 6.71 19.94
C PHE A 109 -7.90 5.72 18.92
N TYR A 110 -9.13 5.25 19.14
CA TYR A 110 -9.79 4.26 18.29
C TYR A 110 -10.67 4.87 17.20
N ASP A 111 -10.82 6.20 17.16
CA ASP A 111 -11.63 6.87 16.15
C ASP A 111 -11.13 6.51 14.73
N PRO A 112 -12.01 5.98 13.86
CA PRO A 112 -11.62 5.65 12.50
C PRO A 112 -11.27 6.88 11.64
N ALA A 113 -11.66 8.10 12.04
CA ALA A 113 -11.49 9.34 11.30
C ALA A 113 -10.03 9.56 10.90
N ILE A 114 -9.83 9.86 9.61
CA ILE A 114 -8.50 10.05 9.02
C ILE A 114 -7.75 11.20 9.72
N LEU A 115 -8.45 12.30 10.04
CA LEU A 115 -7.84 13.45 10.70
C LEU A 115 -7.35 13.11 12.11
N ASN A 116 -8.07 12.28 12.85
CA ASN A 116 -7.65 11.89 14.19
C ASN A 116 -6.41 10.98 14.14
N LYS A 117 -6.42 9.99 13.26
CA LYS A 117 -5.23 9.15 13.00
C LYS A 117 -4.02 9.97 12.56
N TYR A 118 -4.23 10.94 11.68
CA TYR A 118 -3.17 11.84 11.24
C TYR A 118 -2.57 12.64 12.40
N ARG A 119 -3.40 13.08 13.36
CA ARG A 119 -2.96 13.78 14.57
C ARG A 119 -2.04 12.90 15.42
N PHE A 120 -2.36 11.62 15.61
CA PHE A 120 -1.51 10.69 16.38
C PHE A 120 -0.09 10.57 15.81
N TYR A 121 0.05 10.49 14.48
CA TYR A 121 1.36 10.40 13.84
C TYR A 121 2.12 11.71 13.68
N THR A 122 1.49 12.87 13.93
CA THR A 122 2.13 14.18 13.66
C THR A 122 2.21 15.10 14.87
N LYS A 123 1.15 15.19 15.66
CA LYS A 123 1.02 16.11 16.80
C LYS A 123 1.13 15.41 18.14
N MET A 124 0.69 14.16 18.23
CA MET A 124 0.69 13.38 19.47
C MET A 124 1.71 12.24 19.40
N LYS A 125 2.85 12.49 18.75
CA LYS A 125 3.91 11.49 18.54
C LYS A 125 4.45 10.94 19.86
N ASP A 126 4.64 11.82 20.83
CA ASP A 126 5.16 11.44 22.16
C ASP A 126 4.16 10.54 22.89
N CYS A 127 2.88 10.93 22.91
CA CYS A 127 1.81 10.12 23.50
C CYS A 127 1.64 8.76 22.81
N THR A 128 1.71 8.75 21.47
CA THR A 128 1.64 7.51 20.68
C THR A 128 2.84 6.61 20.98
N THR A 129 4.03 7.19 21.13
CA THR A 129 5.25 6.46 21.48
C THR A 129 5.15 5.85 22.87
N GLU A 130 4.66 6.61 23.86
CA GLU A 130 4.42 6.16 25.24
C GLU A 130 3.46 4.96 25.27
N ILE A 131 2.28 5.10 24.65
CA ILE A 131 1.28 4.04 24.53
C ILE A 131 1.88 2.77 23.89
N MET A 132 2.65 2.93 22.81
CA MET A 132 3.27 1.78 22.13
C MET A 132 4.35 1.11 22.97
N ILE A 133 5.15 1.88 23.73
CA ILE A 133 6.15 1.33 24.66
C ILE A 133 5.46 0.55 25.77
N ASP A 134 4.42 1.10 26.38
CA ASP A 134 3.78 0.48 27.54
C ASP A 134 3.03 -0.81 27.16
N ILE A 135 2.41 -0.85 25.98
CA ILE A 135 1.61 -2.00 25.53
C ILE A 135 2.47 -3.08 24.84
N CYS A 136 3.53 -2.67 24.13
CA CYS A 136 4.28 -3.55 23.22
C CYS A 136 5.79 -3.61 23.51
N GLY A 137 6.32 -2.71 24.33
CA GLY A 137 7.74 -2.59 24.65
C GLY A 137 8.52 -1.71 23.67
N GLU A 138 9.75 -1.35 24.06
CA GLU A 138 10.63 -0.41 23.34
C GLU A 138 10.87 -0.77 21.86
N LYS A 139 10.82 -2.05 21.50
CA LYS A 139 11.03 -2.48 20.11
C LYS A 139 9.96 -1.94 19.16
N ALA A 140 8.75 -1.67 19.65
CA ALA A 140 7.64 -1.17 18.85
C ALA A 140 7.86 0.25 18.32
N VAL A 141 8.78 1.01 18.91
CA VAL A 141 9.03 2.41 18.55
C VAL A 141 10.38 2.62 17.86
N ILE A 142 11.11 1.54 17.55
CA ILE A 142 12.33 1.63 16.74
C ILE A 142 11.96 2.10 15.33
N GLY A 143 12.47 3.28 14.96
CA GLY A 143 12.16 3.92 13.68
C GLY A 143 10.79 4.60 13.63
N PHE A 144 10.17 4.87 14.79
CA PHE A 144 8.85 5.49 14.90
C PHE A 144 8.71 6.73 14.00
N GLU A 145 9.66 7.67 14.04
CA GLU A 145 9.56 8.92 13.26
C GLU A 145 9.33 8.66 11.77
N LYS A 146 10.09 7.70 11.20
CA LYS A 146 9.96 7.32 9.79
C LYS A 146 8.59 6.68 9.50
N TYR A 147 8.13 5.78 10.37
CA TYR A 147 6.87 5.06 10.14
C TYR A 147 5.64 5.95 10.40
N ALA A 148 5.74 6.88 11.33
CA ALA A 148 4.74 7.91 11.59
C ALA A 148 4.61 8.85 10.37
N GLU A 149 5.74 9.29 9.79
CA GLU A 149 5.73 10.09 8.55
C GLU A 149 5.07 9.34 7.39
N LEU A 150 5.47 8.08 7.15
CA LEU A 150 4.86 7.23 6.11
C LEU A 150 3.35 7.05 6.32
N SER A 151 2.91 6.85 7.56
CA SER A 151 1.51 6.68 7.93
C SER A 151 0.72 7.97 7.74
N ALA A 152 1.27 9.12 8.14
CA ALA A 152 0.68 10.43 7.93
C ALA A 152 0.53 10.76 6.44
N ASP A 153 1.56 10.48 5.64
CA ASP A 153 1.54 10.66 4.18
C ASP A 153 0.48 9.80 3.51
N PHE A 154 0.36 8.54 3.94
CA PHE A 154 -0.68 7.62 3.46
C PHE A 154 -2.08 8.17 3.77
N LEU A 155 -2.31 8.65 4.99
CA LEU A 155 -3.57 9.22 5.42
C LEU A 155 -3.96 10.49 4.63
N ILE A 156 -3.02 11.39 4.36
CA ILE A 156 -3.27 12.57 3.52
C ILE A 156 -3.67 12.14 2.10
N LYS A 157 -2.96 11.17 1.51
CA LYS A 157 -3.27 10.66 0.17
C LYS A 157 -4.65 9.98 0.14
N ALA A 158 -4.95 9.17 1.15
CA ALA A 158 -6.26 8.52 1.29
C ALA A 158 -7.40 9.54 1.44
N ALA A 159 -7.21 10.61 2.24
CA ALA A 159 -8.20 11.68 2.37
C ALA A 159 -8.46 12.41 1.05
N LYS A 160 -7.40 12.71 0.29
CA LYS A 160 -7.53 13.33 -1.05
C LYS A 160 -8.27 12.41 -2.02
N MET A 161 -7.97 11.11 -1.99
CA MET A 161 -8.65 10.13 -2.84
C MET A 161 -10.12 9.97 -2.45
N GLN A 162 -10.44 9.91 -1.15
CA GLN A 162 -11.81 9.85 -0.65
C GLN A 162 -12.62 11.09 -1.08
N ARG A 163 -12.00 12.28 -1.01
CA ARG A 163 -12.62 13.53 -1.46
C ARG A 163 -12.88 13.53 -2.97
N ALA A 164 -11.90 13.14 -3.78
CA ALA A 164 -12.08 13.04 -5.22
C ALA A 164 -13.19 12.05 -5.60
N MET A 165 -13.31 10.92 -4.90
CA MET A 165 -14.40 9.96 -5.10
C MET A 165 -15.76 10.53 -4.68
N SER A 166 -15.83 11.34 -3.61
CA SER A 166 -17.08 12.02 -3.25
C SER A 166 -17.49 13.10 -4.24
N GLU A 167 -16.54 13.83 -4.81
CA GLU A 167 -16.81 14.86 -5.82
C GLU A 167 -17.33 14.22 -7.13
N VAL A 168 -16.80 13.06 -7.54
CA VAL A 168 -17.30 12.28 -8.70
C VAL A 168 -18.73 11.79 -8.52
N MET A 169 -19.17 11.48 -7.28
CA MET A 169 -20.54 11.04 -7.02
C MET A 169 -21.56 12.19 -7.01
N VAL A 170 -21.13 13.44 -6.83
CA VAL A 170 -22.02 14.61 -6.92
C VAL A 170 -22.40 14.91 -8.37
N ASP A 171 -21.53 14.58 -9.33
CA ASP A 171 -21.78 14.82 -10.76
C ASP A 171 -22.83 13.85 -11.38
N GLU A 172 -23.26 12.79 -10.67
CA GLU A 172 -24.21 11.78 -11.19
C GLU A 172 -25.67 12.02 -10.77
N GLU A 173 -25.93 12.81 -9.71
CA GLU A 173 -27.30 13.13 -9.27
C GLU A 173 -27.94 14.30 -10.05
N ASP A 174 -27.16 15.16 -10.69
CA ASP A 174 -27.68 16.28 -11.52
C ASP A 174 -28.28 15.81 -12.87
N GLY A 175 -28.27 14.50 -13.16
CA GLY A 175 -28.75 13.90 -14.40
C GLY A 175 -30.16 13.30 -14.40
N LEU A 176 -30.89 13.31 -13.27
CA LEU A 176 -32.18 12.59 -13.14
C LEU A 176 -33.40 13.44 -12.75
N GLU A 177 -33.35 14.76 -12.90
CA GLU A 177 -34.55 15.61 -12.87
C GLU A 177 -34.71 16.34 -14.20
N ASN A 178 -35.22 15.68 -15.25
CA ASN A 178 -35.87 16.35 -16.40
C ASN A 178 -36.55 15.35 -17.35
N GLU A 179 -37.55 14.59 -16.86
CA GLU A 179 -38.62 14.10 -17.74
C GLU A 179 -39.95 14.14 -16.98
N GLY A 180 -40.74 15.19 -17.22
CA GLY A 180 -42.15 15.19 -16.82
C GLY A 180 -42.74 16.56 -16.50
N ASN A 181 -43.04 17.37 -17.53
CA ASN A 181 -44.35 18.01 -17.71
C ASN A 181 -44.35 18.98 -18.90
N ASP A 182 -44.61 18.45 -20.09
CA ASP A 182 -45.21 19.23 -21.17
C ASP A 182 -46.68 18.80 -21.31
N MET A 183 -47.61 19.64 -20.84
CA MET A 183 -48.99 19.63 -21.31
C MET A 183 -49.61 21.04 -21.23
N GLU A 184 -49.58 21.69 -22.40
CA GLU A 184 -50.56 22.59 -23.01
C GLU A 184 -51.29 23.65 -22.15
N ASP A 185 -50.91 24.93 -22.35
CA ASP A 185 -51.85 26.06 -22.28
C ASP A 185 -52.08 26.62 -23.69
N GLY A 186 -53.22 26.24 -24.28
CA GLY A 186 -53.75 26.83 -25.50
C GLY A 186 -54.88 27.80 -25.18
N ARG A 187 -54.57 29.10 -25.04
CA ARG A 187 -55.54 30.19 -25.27
C ARG A 187 -54.87 31.54 -25.52
N LYS A 188 -54.68 31.90 -26.79
CA LYS A 188 -55.01 33.21 -27.35
C LYS A 188 -55.42 33.05 -28.81
#